data_AF-A0A067BJH0-F1
#
_entry.id   AF-A0A067BJH0-F1
#
_cell.length_a   1.000
_cell.length_b   1.000
_cell.length_c   1.000
_cell.angle_alpha   90.00
_cell.angle_beta   90.00
_cell.angle_gamma   90.00
#
_symmetry.space_group_name_H-M   'P 1'
#
loop_
_entity.id
_entity.type
_entity.pdbx_description
1 polymer ?
#
loop_
_entity_poly.entity_id
_entity_poly.type
_entity_poly.pdbx_seq_one_letter_code
_entity_poly.pdbx_strand_id
1 'polypeptide(L)'
;TRDEVAWTYVIAYSSTVIGCLWVVLLPSQKEAVLELKQHGGSYPNVAAGIFYAFFVILATSITGTMSSMFESTNCLKLAGGSGCPDETSQLYLLGIFVPAGLALLGILYMKWA
;
A
#
# COMPACT_ATOMS: atom_id res chain seq x y z
N THR A 1 7.86 24.40 13.41
CA THR A 1 8.29 24.57 12.00
C THR A 1 9.71 24.12 11.73
N ARG A 2 10.78 24.67 12.33
CA ARG A 2 12.17 24.22 12.05
C ARG A 2 12.47 22.82 12.59
N ASP A 3 12.02 22.53 13.81
CA ASP A 3 12.28 21.23 14.45
C ASP A 3 11.45 20.10 13.81
N GLU A 4 10.21 20.38 13.41
CA GLU A 4 9.35 19.42 12.70
C GLU A 4 9.96 19.02 11.34
N VAL A 5 10.52 20.00 10.62
CA VAL A 5 11.24 19.73 9.37
C VAL A 5 12.53 18.94 9.64
N ALA A 6 13.26 19.24 10.72
CA ALA A 6 14.44 18.44 11.09
C ALA A 6 14.09 16.97 11.35
N TRP A 7 12.96 16.69 12.01
CA TRP A 7 12.47 15.33 12.25
C TRP A 7 12.16 14.57 10.96
N THR A 8 11.55 15.20 9.95
CA THR A 8 11.27 14.53 8.67
C THR A 8 12.56 14.17 7.93
N TYR A 9 13.56 15.03 7.94
CA TYR A 9 14.89 14.72 7.39
C TYR A 9 15.56 13.55 8.13
N VAL A 10 15.48 13.51 9.46
CA VAL A 10 16.04 12.39 10.24
C VAL A 10 15.37 11.06 9.86
N ILE A 11 14.05 11.03 9.69
CA ILE A 11 13.31 9.82 9.27
C ILE A 11 13.68 9.42 7.82
N ALA A 12 13.79 10.39 6.90
CA ALA A 12 14.16 10.12 5.52
C ALA A 12 15.60 9.56 5.39
N TYR A 13 16.56 10.15 6.09
CA TYR A 13 17.95 9.68 6.04
C TYR A 13 18.15 8.35 6.78
N SER A 14 17.50 8.15 7.93
CA SER A 14 17.59 6.87 8.66
C SER A 14 17.00 5.71 7.85
N SER A 15 15.84 5.88 7.21
CA SER A 15 15.28 4.85 6.33
C SER A 15 16.19 4.53 5.13
N THR A 16 16.87 5.54 4.58
CA THR A 16 17.84 5.35 3.49
C THR A 16 19.06 4.54 3.96
N VAL A 17 19.61 4.85 5.14
CA VAL A 17 20.73 4.09 5.72
C VAL A 17 20.32 2.64 6.02
N ILE A 18 19.12 2.42 6.56
CA ILE A 18 18.58 1.07 6.78
C ILE A 18 18.43 0.33 5.44
N GLY A 19 17.98 1.02 4.39
CA GLY A 19 17.93 0.46 3.03
C GLY A 19 19.31 0.09 2.49
N CYS A 20 20.33 0.91 2.73
CA CYS A 20 21.71 0.61 2.35
C CYS A 20 22.27 -0.61 3.09
N LEU A 21 21.93 -0.81 4.37
CA LEU A 21 22.30 -2.01 5.11
C LEU A 21 21.68 -3.28 4.50
N TRP A 22 20.47 -3.16 3.94
CA TRP A 22 19.77 -4.26 3.29
C TRP A 22 20.46 -4.76 2.01
N VAL A 23 21.34 -3.96 1.40
CA VAL A 23 22.15 -4.37 0.22
C VAL A 23 23.07 -5.55 0.52
N VAL A 24 23.59 -5.65 1.75
CA VAL A 24 24.46 -6.76 2.16
C VAL A 24 23.66 -8.04 2.42
N LEU A 25 22.36 -7.93 2.71
CA LEU A 25 21.46 -9.07 2.95
C LEU A 25 20.85 -9.63 1.66
N LEU A 26 20.72 -8.82 0.61
CA LEU A 26 20.20 -9.24 -0.70
C LEU A 26 20.98 -10.32 -1.48
N PRO A 27 22.33 -10.47 -1.42
CA PRO A 27 23.04 -11.41 -2.27
C PRO A 27 22.67 -12.87 -2.00
N SER A 28 22.40 -13.24 -0.74
CA SER A 28 21.96 -14.61 -0.42
C SER A 28 20.52 -14.91 -0.88
N GLN A 29 19.65 -13.90 -0.90
CA GLN A 29 18.27 -14.07 -1.40
C GLN A 29 18.21 -14.17 -2.92
N LYS A 30 19.14 -13.53 -3.63
CA LYS A 30 19.18 -13.54 -5.10
C LYS A 30 19.42 -14.94 -5.67
N GLU A 31 20.27 -15.75 -5.04
CA GLU A 31 20.61 -17.10 -5.51
C GLU A 31 19.43 -18.07 -5.35
N ALA A 32 18.82 -18.09 -4.15
CA ALA A 32 17.63 -18.89 -3.89
C ALA A 32 16.46 -18.48 -4.80
N VAL A 33 16.23 -17.18 -5.01
CA VAL A 33 15.17 -16.70 -5.91
C VAL A 33 15.47 -17.03 -7.37
N LEU A 34 16.75 -17.08 -7.78
CA LEU A 34 17.12 -17.48 -9.15
C LEU A 34 16.81 -18.96 -9.40
N GLU A 35 17.14 -19.84 -8.46
CA GLU A 35 16.81 -21.26 -8.54
C GLU A 35 15.28 -21.46 -8.59
N LEU A 36 14.53 -20.73 -7.74
CA LEU A 36 13.07 -20.74 -7.76
C LEU A 36 12.49 -20.15 -9.05
N LYS A 37 13.14 -19.17 -9.68
CA LYS A 37 12.69 -18.63 -10.97
C LYS A 37 12.91 -19.62 -12.12
N GLN A 38 13.97 -20.42 -12.05
CA GLN A 38 14.28 -21.45 -13.04
C GLN A 38 13.37 -22.67 -12.91
N HIS A 39 13.05 -23.09 -11.68
CA HIS A 39 12.32 -24.35 -11.42
C HIS A 39 10.85 -24.15 -10.98
N GLY A 40 10.47 -22.95 -10.55
CA GLY A 40 9.23 -22.70 -9.81
C GLY A 40 7.95 -22.56 -10.64
N GLY A 41 7.96 -22.87 -11.94
CA GLY A 41 6.77 -22.77 -12.78
C GLY A 41 6.19 -21.34 -12.88
N SER A 42 5.00 -21.21 -13.46
CA SER A 42 4.28 -19.92 -13.59
C SER A 42 2.96 -19.98 -12.84
N TYR A 43 2.77 -19.09 -11.87
CA TYR A 43 1.53 -18.96 -11.08
C TYR A 43 0.84 -17.62 -11.38
N PRO A 44 0.27 -17.43 -12.58
CA PRO A 44 -0.33 -16.16 -12.99
C PRO A 44 -1.47 -15.73 -12.07
N ASN A 45 -2.24 -16.67 -11.52
CA ASN A 45 -3.36 -16.39 -10.64
C ASN A 45 -2.89 -15.85 -9.27
N VAL A 46 -1.80 -16.39 -8.73
CA VAL A 46 -1.20 -15.92 -7.47
C VAL A 46 -0.58 -14.54 -7.69
N ALA A 47 0.13 -14.35 -8.81
CA ALA A 47 0.70 -13.07 -9.18
C ALA A 47 -0.38 -11.97 -9.34
N ALA A 48 -1.50 -12.29 -10.00
CA ALA A 48 -2.63 -11.36 -10.15
C ALA A 48 -3.24 -10.96 -8.80
N GLY A 49 -3.43 -11.91 -7.88
CA GLY A 49 -3.93 -11.64 -6.54
C GLY A 49 -2.99 -10.75 -5.71
N ILE A 50 -1.68 -11.02 -5.78
CA ILE A 50 -0.66 -10.21 -5.09
C ILE A 50 -0.60 -8.80 -5.68
N PHE A 51 -0.58 -8.66 -7.01
CA PHE A 51 -0.54 -7.35 -7.67
C PHE A 51 -1.76 -6.50 -7.30
N TYR A 52 -2.94 -7.12 -7.33
CA TYR A 52 -4.17 -6.47 -6.93
C TYR A 52 -4.15 -6.04 -5.45
N ALA A 53 -3.65 -6.89 -4.54
CA ALA A 53 -3.54 -6.55 -3.12
C ALA A 53 -2.62 -5.34 -2.90
N PHE A 54 -1.45 -5.31 -3.54
CA PHE A 54 -0.55 -4.17 -3.49
C PHE A 54 -1.18 -2.90 -4.07
N PHE A 55 -1.92 -3.01 -5.18
CA PHE A 55 -2.61 -1.86 -5.77
C PHE A 55 -3.61 -1.23 -4.79
N VAL A 56 -4.43 -2.05 -4.11
CA VAL A 56 -5.40 -1.55 -3.12
C VAL A 56 -4.69 -0.90 -1.92
N ILE A 57 -3.63 -1.52 -1.41
CA ILE A 57 -2.85 -0.99 -0.28
C ILE A 57 -2.18 0.34 -0.63
N LEU A 58 -1.65 0.48 -1.85
CA LEU A 58 -1.05 1.74 -2.29
C LEU A 58 -2.11 2.83 -2.49
N ALA A 59 -3.25 2.48 -3.10
CA ALA A 59 -4.35 3.41 -3.29
C ALA A 59 -4.90 3.94 -1.95
N THR A 60 -5.07 3.07 -0.94
CA THR A 60 -5.49 3.48 0.41
C THR A 60 -4.46 4.37 1.08
N SER A 61 -3.18 4.01 0.98
CA SER A 61 -2.08 4.76 1.60
C SER A 61 -1.94 6.18 1.03
N ILE A 62 -1.97 6.32 -0.30
CA ILE A 62 -1.90 7.62 -0.98
C ILE A 62 -3.12 8.47 -0.61
N THR A 63 -4.32 7.87 -0.65
CA THR A 63 -5.57 8.57 -0.31
C THR A 63 -5.56 9.04 1.15
N GLY A 64 -5.11 8.19 2.08
CA GLY A 64 -4.99 8.55 3.50
C GLY A 64 -4.04 9.73 3.72
N THR A 65 -2.86 9.69 3.07
CA THR A 65 -1.86 10.77 3.15
C THR A 65 -2.37 12.08 2.55
N MET A 66 -3.09 12.02 1.42
CA MET A 66 -3.72 13.20 0.82
C MET A 66 -4.86 13.75 1.71
N SER A 67 -5.66 12.87 2.32
CA SER A 67 -6.74 13.29 3.21
C SER A 67 -6.24 13.92 4.51
N SER A 68 -5.06 13.55 5.02
CA SER A 68 -4.49 14.20 6.20
C SER A 68 -3.95 15.61 5.91
N MET A 69 -3.71 15.96 4.65
CA MET A 69 -3.07 17.23 4.26
C MET A 69 -4.04 18.42 4.17
N PHE A 70 -5.34 18.17 3.97
CA PHE A 70 -6.34 19.23 3.87
C PHE A 70 -7.22 19.31 5.12
N GLU A 71 -7.44 20.52 5.63
CA GLU A 71 -8.21 20.76 6.86
C GLU A 71 -9.64 20.16 6.79
N SER A 72 -10.27 20.25 5.62
CA SER A 72 -11.64 19.76 5.37
C SER A 72 -11.76 18.23 5.41
N THR A 73 -10.66 17.50 5.21
CA THR A 73 -10.64 16.01 5.12
C THR A 73 -9.77 15.35 6.19
N ASN A 74 -9.09 16.13 7.04
CA ASN A 74 -8.27 15.61 8.13
C ASN A 74 -9.12 14.98 9.26
N CYS A 75 -10.37 15.44 9.44
CA CYS A 75 -11.31 14.86 10.42
C CYS A 75 -11.77 13.44 10.07
N LEU A 76 -11.41 12.92 8.88
CA LEU A 76 -11.84 11.62 8.39
C LEU A 76 -11.13 10.47 9.11
N LYS A 77 -11.83 9.37 9.39
CA LYS A 77 -11.26 8.18 10.06
C LYS A 77 -10.07 7.58 9.30
N LEU A 78 -10.06 7.65 7.97
CA LEU A 78 -8.93 7.20 7.15
C LEU A 78 -7.66 8.05 7.35
N ALA A 79 -7.83 9.34 7.68
CA ALA A 79 -6.74 10.24 8.04
C ALA A 79 -6.31 10.12 9.51
N GLY A 80 -6.99 9.28 10.30
CA GLY A 80 -6.76 9.12 11.74
C GLY A 80 -7.56 10.09 12.63
N GLY A 81 -8.48 10.88 12.07
CA GLY A 81 -9.33 11.82 12.80
C GLY A 81 -10.50 11.19 13.56
N SER A 82 -11.07 11.93 14.51
CA SER A 82 -12.18 11.46 15.38
C SER A 82 -13.55 11.39 14.68
N GLY A 83 -13.68 11.90 13.46
CA GLY A 83 -14.92 11.98 12.67
C GLY A 83 -15.35 13.42 12.39
N CYS A 84 -15.85 13.70 11.18
CA CYS A 84 -16.40 15.01 10.81
C CYS A 84 -17.90 15.09 11.17
N PRO A 85 -18.42 16.24 11.64
CA PRO A 85 -19.84 16.43 11.92
C PRO A 85 -20.68 16.45 10.63
N ASP A 86 -21.80 15.71 10.66
CA ASP A 86 -22.94 15.66 9.73
C ASP A 86 -22.65 15.84 8.23
N GLU A 87 -22.33 14.73 7.53
CA GLU A 87 -22.91 14.27 6.23
C GLU A 87 -22.05 13.15 5.60
N THR A 88 -20.75 13.10 5.90
CA THR A 88 -19.84 12.08 5.37
C THR A 88 -19.88 10.80 6.20
N SER A 89 -20.96 10.03 6.02
CA SER A 89 -20.96 8.60 6.30
C SER A 89 -19.71 7.92 5.68
N GLN A 90 -19.29 6.77 6.21
CA GLN A 90 -18.17 5.95 5.70
C GLN A 90 -18.27 5.56 4.21
N LEU A 91 -19.23 6.09 3.46
CA LEU A 91 -19.44 5.97 2.03
C LEU A 91 -18.18 6.28 1.21
N TYR A 92 -17.30 7.20 1.63
CA TYR A 92 -16.03 7.43 0.95
C TYR A 92 -15.12 6.18 0.97
N LEU A 93 -15.22 5.32 1.99
CA LEU A 93 -14.49 4.06 2.05
C LEU A 93 -14.98 3.07 0.99
N LEU A 94 -16.26 3.16 0.56
CA LEU A 94 -16.74 2.38 -0.57
C LEU A 94 -16.00 2.73 -1.86
N GLY A 95 -15.52 3.97 -2.03
CA GLY A 95 -14.69 4.35 -3.18
C GLY A 95 -13.37 3.57 -3.27
N ILE A 96 -12.91 2.97 -2.18
CA ILE A 96 -11.72 2.11 -2.13
C ILE A 96 -12.14 0.63 -2.12
N PHE A 97 -13.05 0.25 -1.23
CA PHE A 97 -13.44 -1.14 -1.02
C PHE A 97 -14.31 -1.72 -2.15
N VAL A 98 -15.07 -0.90 -2.88
CA VAL A 98 -15.94 -1.37 -3.97
C VAL A 98 -15.15 -1.67 -5.24
N PRO A 99 -14.26 -0.79 -5.75
CA PRO A 99 -13.39 -1.14 -6.88
C PRO A 99 -12.48 -2.32 -6.54
N ALA A 100 -12.01 -2.36 -5.29
CA ALA A 100 -11.32 -3.50 -4.75
C ALA A 100 -12.18 -4.78 -4.87
N GLY A 101 -13.36 -4.82 -4.25
CA GLY A 101 -14.23 -5.99 -4.28
C GLY A 101 -14.59 -6.45 -5.70
N LEU A 102 -14.84 -5.52 -6.62
CA LEU A 102 -15.13 -5.81 -8.02
C LEU A 102 -13.95 -6.45 -8.76
N ALA A 103 -12.73 -5.96 -8.55
CA ALA A 103 -11.55 -6.56 -9.16
C ALA A 103 -11.21 -7.95 -8.57
N LEU A 104 -11.48 -8.19 -7.28
CA LEU A 104 -11.40 -9.55 -6.72
C LEU A 104 -12.44 -10.48 -7.33
N LEU A 105 -13.68 -10.02 -7.48
CA LEU A 105 -14.73 -10.79 -8.16
C LEU A 105 -14.36 -11.08 -9.62
N GLY A 106 -13.74 -10.13 -10.32
CA GLY A 106 -13.22 -10.34 -11.68
C GLY A 106 -12.12 -11.42 -11.74
N ILE A 107 -11.16 -11.40 -10.83
CA ILE A 107 -10.10 -12.43 -10.74
C ILE A 107 -10.71 -13.79 -10.38
N LEU A 108 -11.69 -13.84 -9.48
CA LEU A 108 -12.40 -15.07 -9.12
C LEU A 108 -13.28 -15.60 -10.26
N TYR A 109 -13.92 -14.72 -11.04
CA TYR A 109 -14.72 -15.08 -12.20
C TYR A 109 -13.85 -15.65 -13.32
N MET A 110 -12.70 -15.01 -13.61
CA MET A 110 -11.69 -15.54 -14.55
C MET A 110 -11.09 -16.88 -14.13
N LYS A 111 -11.16 -17.23 -12.84
CA LYS A 111 -10.74 -18.54 -12.33
C LYS A 111 -11.82 -19.63 -12.51
N TRP A 112 -13.10 -19.25 -12.61
CA TRP A 112 -14.25 -20.15 -12.73
C TRP A 112 -14.82 -20.26 -14.15
N ALA A 113 -14.37 -19.42 -15.09
CA ALA A 113 -14.63 -19.50 -16.53
C ALA A 113 -13.52 -20.28 -17.24
#